data_AF-A0A918GHP5-F1
#
_entry.id   AF-A0A918GHP5-F1
#
_cell.length_a   1.000
_cell.length_b   1.000
_cell.length_c   1.000
_cell.angle_alpha   90.00
_cell.angle_beta   90.00
_cell.angle_gamma   90.00
#
_symmetry.space_group_name_H-M   'P 1'
#
loop_
_entity.id
_entity.type
_entity.pdbx_description
1 polymer ?
#
loop_
_entity_poly.entity_id
_entity_poly.type
_entity_poly.pdbx_seq_one_letter_code
_entity_poly.pdbx_strand_id
1 'polypeptide(L)'
;MSPGRQDAPADAVRREAAEELGVALGPLTPVLDACMSPGSVTERLHFYAAPYTPADRTSAGGGVAAEGEDIEVLEVPFTEALAMVRDGRIADGKTVLLLHWAALEGPFARPWRG
;
A
#
# COMPACT_ATOMS: atom_id res chain seq x y z
N MET A 1 -19.66 -10.79 -26.38
CA MET A 1 -18.71 -9.81 -25.83
C MET A 1 -19.01 -9.70 -24.35
N SER A 2 -18.23 -10.34 -23.49
CA SER A 2 -18.38 -10.21 -22.03
C SER A 2 -17.81 -8.85 -21.60
N PRO A 3 -18.48 -8.10 -20.72
CA PRO A 3 -17.94 -6.84 -20.23
C PRO A 3 -16.59 -7.13 -19.56
N GLY A 4 -15.58 -6.33 -19.89
CA GLY A 4 -14.23 -6.48 -19.37
C GLY A 4 -14.26 -6.60 -17.85
N ARG A 5 -13.73 -7.71 -17.33
CA ARG A 5 -13.49 -7.91 -15.91
C ARG A 5 -12.45 -6.87 -15.49
N GLN A 6 -12.90 -5.69 -15.07
CA GLN A 6 -12.11 -4.89 -14.16
C GLN A 6 -12.03 -5.72 -12.89
N ASP A 7 -10.82 -6.15 -12.54
CA ASP A 7 -10.58 -6.87 -11.29
C ASP A 7 -11.15 -6.04 -10.12
N ALA A 8 -11.73 -6.70 -9.12
CA ALA A 8 -12.15 -5.98 -7.93
C ALA A 8 -10.92 -5.29 -7.33
N PRO A 9 -11.02 -4.09 -6.72
CA PRO A 9 -9.85 -3.39 -6.19
C PRO A 9 -8.98 -4.25 -5.25
N ALA A 10 -9.61 -5.18 -4.51
CA ALA A 10 -8.93 -6.16 -3.68
C ALA A 10 -8.09 -7.19 -4.47
N ASP A 11 -8.55 -7.61 -5.64
CA ASP A 11 -7.82 -8.54 -6.52
C ASP A 11 -6.60 -7.85 -7.13
N ALA A 12 -6.75 -6.59 -7.55
CA ALA A 12 -5.66 -5.76 -8.05
C ALA A 12 -4.56 -5.58 -6.99
N VAL A 13 -4.92 -5.21 -5.75
CA VAL A 13 -3.96 -5.06 -4.64
C VAL A 13 -3.17 -6.35 -4.38
N ARG A 14 -3.82 -7.51 -4.49
CA ARG A 14 -3.14 -8.81 -4.30
C ARG A 14 -2.16 -9.11 -5.43
N ARG A 15 -2.56 -8.84 -6.67
CA ARG A 15 -1.72 -9.04 -7.85
C ARG A 15 -0.50 -8.12 -7.79
N GLU A 16 -0.72 -6.83 -7.61
CA GLU A 16 0.36 -5.83 -7.54
C GLU A 16 1.32 -6.11 -6.38
N ALA A 17 0.83 -6.48 -5.19
CA ALA A 17 1.73 -6.85 -4.09
C ALA A 17 2.58 -8.09 -4.39
N ALA A 18 2.05 -9.06 -5.16
CA ALA A 18 2.82 -10.22 -5.57
C ALA A 18 3.88 -9.87 -6.63
N GLU A 19 3.58 -8.94 -7.55
CA GLU A 19 4.47 -8.48 -8.62
C GLU A 19 5.54 -7.51 -8.10
N GLU A 20 5.12 -6.44 -7.42
CA GLU A 20 5.99 -5.35 -6.97
C GLU A 20 6.77 -5.69 -5.70
N LEU A 21 6.13 -6.31 -4.70
CA LEU A 21 6.73 -6.61 -3.40
C LEU A 21 7.21 -8.05 -3.26
N GLY A 22 6.72 -8.96 -4.11
CA GLY A 22 7.01 -10.39 -3.99
C GLY A 22 6.35 -11.03 -2.77
N VAL A 23 5.16 -10.57 -2.38
CA VAL A 23 4.49 -11.01 -1.14
C VAL A 23 3.06 -11.47 -1.41
N ALA A 24 2.69 -12.62 -0.85
CA ALA A 24 1.30 -13.05 -0.76
C ALA A 24 0.61 -12.41 0.47
N LEU A 25 -0.28 -11.44 0.25
CA LEU A 25 -0.93 -10.74 1.35
C LEU A 25 -1.94 -11.61 2.11
N GLY A 26 -2.00 -11.43 3.44
CA GLY A 26 -3.06 -11.98 4.29
C GLY A 26 -4.46 -11.35 4.05
N PRO A 27 -5.34 -11.36 5.07
CA PRO A 27 -6.63 -10.69 4.99
C PRO A 27 -6.48 -9.18 4.76
N LEU A 28 -7.22 -8.65 3.78
CA LEU A 28 -7.23 -7.23 3.46
C LEU A 28 -8.23 -6.50 4.36
N THR A 29 -7.78 -5.38 4.94
CA THR A 29 -8.59 -4.41 5.67
C THR A 29 -8.77 -3.18 4.80
N PRO A 30 -10.01 -2.84 4.39
CA PRO A 30 -10.29 -1.57 3.74
C PRO A 30 -9.96 -0.42 4.69
N VAL A 31 -9.24 0.59 4.21
CA VAL A 31 -8.82 1.75 5.00
C VAL A 31 -9.70 2.95 4.67
N LEU A 32 -9.67 3.42 3.43
CA LEU A 32 -10.51 4.53 2.95
C LEU A 32 -10.56 4.55 1.42
N ASP A 33 -11.49 5.35 0.89
CA ASP A 33 -11.54 5.70 -0.52
C ASP A 33 -11.35 7.22 -0.68
N ALA A 34 -10.32 7.64 -1.43
CA ALA A 34 -10.06 9.06 -1.63
C ALA A 34 -9.79 9.42 -3.08
N CYS A 35 -10.18 10.64 -3.45
CA CYS A 35 -9.67 11.30 -4.63
C CYS A 35 -8.44 12.11 -4.23
N MET A 36 -7.30 11.85 -4.85
CA MET A 36 -6.04 12.50 -4.47
C MET A 36 -5.95 13.95 -4.94
N SER A 37 -6.71 14.33 -5.97
CA SER A 37 -6.84 15.73 -6.40
C SER A 37 -8.20 15.97 -7.07
N PRO A 38 -9.27 16.23 -6.29
CA PRO A 38 -10.65 16.31 -6.80
C PRO A 38 -10.89 17.48 -7.78
N GLY A 39 -9.96 18.43 -7.88
CA GLY A 39 -10.00 19.50 -8.88
C GLY A 39 -9.23 19.21 -10.18
N SER A 40 -8.51 18.09 -10.26
CA SER A 40 -7.59 17.81 -11.39
C SER A 40 -7.67 16.38 -11.92
N VAL A 41 -8.01 15.41 -11.08
CA VAL A 41 -8.17 14.01 -11.48
C VAL A 41 -9.51 13.48 -10.97
N THR A 42 -10.18 12.69 -11.80
CA THR A 42 -11.42 12.00 -11.42
C THR A 42 -11.16 10.65 -10.77
N GLU A 43 -9.90 10.21 -10.78
CA GLU A 43 -9.49 8.92 -10.24
C GLU A 43 -9.71 8.85 -8.72
N ARG A 44 -10.31 7.74 -8.29
CA ARG A 44 -10.48 7.37 -6.89
C ARG A 44 -9.54 6.21 -6.59
N LEU A 45 -8.77 6.36 -5.53
CA LEU A 45 -7.93 5.29 -5.00
C LEU A 45 -8.65 4.59 -3.86
N HIS A 46 -8.56 3.26 -3.87
CA HIS A 46 -9.06 2.37 -2.84
C HIS A 46 -7.89 1.89 -1.99
N PHE A 47 -7.86 2.25 -0.72
CA PHE A 47 -6.74 1.96 0.17
C PHE A 47 -7.02 0.73 1.02
N TYR A 48 -6.01 -0.13 1.15
CA TYR A 48 -6.07 -1.35 1.94
C TYR A 48 -4.82 -1.51 2.81
N ALA A 49 -4.97 -2.24 3.91
CA ALA A 49 -3.88 -2.73 4.74
C ALA A 49 -3.97 -4.25 4.88
N ALA A 50 -2.85 -4.95 4.84
CA ALA A 50 -2.79 -6.38 5.11
C ALA A 50 -1.51 -6.74 5.88
N PRO A 51 -1.60 -7.72 6.81
CA PRO A 51 -0.41 -8.30 7.41
C PRO A 51 0.29 -9.22 6.42
N TYR A 52 1.60 -9.31 6.58
CA TYR A 52 2.43 -10.36 5.98
C TYR A 52 3.57 -10.72 6.94
N THR A 53 4.18 -11.86 6.71
CA THR A 53 5.32 -12.39 7.44
C THR A 53 6.43 -12.78 6.45
N PRO A 54 7.66 -13.06 6.91
CA PRO A 54 8.71 -13.54 6.03
C PRO A 54 8.37 -14.83 5.27
N ALA A 55 7.46 -15.66 5.81
CA ALA A 55 7.00 -16.89 5.16
C ALA A 55 6.08 -16.63 3.96
N ASP A 56 5.53 -15.42 3.84
CA ASP A 56 4.62 -15.03 2.76
C ASP A 56 5.37 -14.47 1.55
N ARG A 57 6.71 -14.40 1.60
CA ARG A 57 7.54 -13.97 0.47
C ARG A 57 7.56 -15.04 -0.62
N THR A 58 7.17 -14.66 -1.82
CA THR A 58 7.12 -15.51 -3.02
C THR A 58 8.22 -15.17 -4.03
N SER A 59 8.76 -13.95 -3.98
CA SER A 59 9.89 -13.51 -4.82
C SER A 59 10.65 -12.36 -4.16
N ALA A 60 11.63 -11.78 -4.87
CA ALA A 60 12.30 -10.55 -4.44
C ALA A 60 11.47 -9.28 -4.70
N GLY A 61 10.32 -9.39 -5.38
CA GLY A 61 9.59 -8.25 -5.93
C GLY A 61 10.33 -7.63 -7.11
N GLY A 62 10.01 -6.37 -7.39
CA GLY A 62 10.65 -5.56 -8.43
C GLY A 62 9.76 -5.21 -9.63
N GLY A 63 8.52 -5.70 -9.65
CA GLY A 63 7.57 -5.43 -10.71
C GLY A 63 7.82 -6.26 -11.97
N VAL A 64 7.16 -5.88 -13.06
CA VAL A 64 7.24 -6.56 -14.35
C VAL A 64 8.16 -5.79 -15.30
N ALA A 65 9.36 -6.32 -15.54
CA ALA A 65 10.34 -5.69 -16.43
C ALA A 65 9.81 -5.44 -17.86
N ALA A 66 8.89 -6.28 -18.34
CA ALA A 66 8.26 -6.11 -19.65
C ALA A 66 7.30 -4.90 -19.71
N GLU A 67 6.81 -4.43 -18.55
CA GLU A 67 5.97 -3.25 -18.40
C GLU A 67 6.80 -1.97 -18.14
N GLY A 68 8.13 -2.12 -18.08
CA GLY A 68 9.06 -1.01 -17.84
C GLY A 68 9.18 -0.60 -16.38
N GLU A 69 8.75 -1.48 -15.46
CA GLU A 69 8.86 -1.26 -14.03
C GLU A 69 10.29 -1.54 -13.52
N ASP A 70 10.78 -0.66 -12.67
CA ASP A 70 12.06 -0.78 -11.94
C ASP A 70 11.80 -0.34 -10.50
N ILE A 71 11.36 -1.29 -9.67
CA ILE A 71 10.89 -1.04 -8.30
C ILE A 71 11.89 -1.63 -7.30
N GLU A 72 12.29 -0.83 -6.31
CA GLU A 72 13.07 -1.30 -5.17
C GLU A 72 12.15 -1.55 -3.96
N VAL A 73 12.22 -2.76 -3.39
CA VAL A 73 11.48 -3.10 -2.18
C VAL A 73 12.26 -2.62 -0.95
N LEU A 74 11.67 -1.68 -0.20
CA LEU A 74 12.23 -1.18 1.06
C LEU A 74 11.41 -1.69 2.25
N GLU A 75 12.04 -2.50 3.10
CA GLU A 75 11.46 -2.94 4.39
C GLU A 75 12.20 -2.24 5.55
N VAL A 76 11.52 -1.31 6.21
CA VAL A 76 12.06 -0.52 7.32
C VAL A 76 11.16 -0.59 8.55
N PRO A 77 11.69 -0.38 9.77
CA PRO A 77 10.88 -0.23 10.96
C PRO A 77 9.82 0.86 10.80
N PHE A 78 8.60 0.64 11.30
CA PHE A 78 7.50 1.61 11.17
C PHE A 78 7.85 3.00 11.72
N THR A 79 8.59 3.08 12.82
CA THR A 79 9.06 4.35 13.38
C THR A 79 10.03 5.09 12.46
N GLU A 80 10.81 4.37 11.66
CA GLU A 80 11.69 4.96 10.66
C GLU A 80 10.88 5.47 9.46
N ALA A 81 9.90 4.71 8.97
CA ALA A 81 8.99 5.17 7.92
C ALA A 81 8.28 6.49 8.30
N LEU A 82 7.83 6.63 9.55
CA LEU A 82 7.28 7.89 10.05
C LEU A 82 8.31 9.03 10.13
N ALA A 83 9.58 8.71 10.40
CA ALA A 83 10.65 9.72 10.34
C ALA A 83 10.90 10.17 8.89
N MET A 84 10.88 9.24 7.94
CA MET A 84 11.01 9.54 6.50
C MET A 84 9.89 10.44 5.98
N VAL A 85 8.66 10.30 6.50
CA VAL A 85 7.57 11.24 6.21
C VAL A 85 7.89 12.64 6.74
N ARG A 86 8.41 12.74 7.96
CA ARG A 86 8.71 14.04 8.60
C ARG A 86 9.86 14.78 7.95
N ASP A 87 10.88 14.06 7.50
CA ASP A 87 12.07 14.65 6.87
C ASP A 87 11.97 14.75 5.34
N GLY A 88 10.87 14.28 4.75
CA GLY A 88 10.54 14.44 3.33
C GLY A 88 11.11 13.36 2.41
N ARG A 89 11.80 12.34 2.94
CA ARG A 89 12.20 11.15 2.15
C ARG A 89 11.00 10.37 1.61
N ILE A 90 9.87 10.39 2.33
CA ILE A 90 8.56 9.97 1.80
C ILE A 90 7.72 11.22 1.58
N ALA A 91 7.49 11.55 0.31
CA ALA A 91 6.68 12.70 -0.10
C ALA A 91 5.48 12.32 -0.98
N ASP A 92 5.18 11.02 -1.09
CA ASP A 92 4.03 10.51 -1.83
C ASP A 92 2.76 10.50 -0.96
N GLY A 93 1.67 11.08 -1.47
CA GLY A 93 0.45 11.34 -0.70
C GLY A 93 -0.25 10.07 -0.21
N LYS A 94 -0.32 9.02 -1.03
CA LYS A 94 -0.95 7.74 -0.62
C LYS A 94 -0.17 7.06 0.49
N THR A 95 1.15 7.10 0.40
CA THR A 95 2.05 6.50 1.39
C THR A 95 1.97 7.24 2.72
N VAL A 96 2.00 8.58 2.69
CA VAL A 96 1.84 9.43 3.89
C VAL A 96 0.49 9.15 4.58
N LEU A 97 -0.59 9.05 3.80
CA LEU A 97 -1.93 8.78 4.31
C LEU A 97 -2.01 7.43 5.04
N LEU A 98 -1.53 6.36 4.41
CA LEU A 98 -1.55 5.00 4.98
C LEU A 98 -0.67 4.89 6.24
N LEU A 99 0.51 5.51 6.25
CA LEU A 99 1.39 5.52 7.44
C LEU A 99 0.75 6.27 8.60
N HIS A 100 0.11 7.42 8.34
CA HIS A 100 -0.60 8.15 9.39
C HIS A 100 -1.84 7.41 9.88
N TRP A 101 -2.64 6.80 9.00
CA TRP A 101 -3.74 5.95 9.42
C TRP A 101 -3.25 4.81 10.32
N ALA A 102 -2.17 4.14 9.94
CA ALA A 102 -1.60 3.03 10.70
C ALA A 102 -1.14 3.44 12.12
N ALA A 103 -0.70 4.70 12.29
CA ALA A 103 -0.30 5.28 13.56
C ALA A 103 -1.47 5.82 14.42
N LEU A 104 -2.58 6.21 13.80
CA LEU A 104 -3.73 6.83 14.48
C LEU A 104 -4.80 5.79 14.85
N GLU A 105 -5.07 4.85 13.93
CA GLU A 105 -6.20 3.92 14.03
C GLU A 105 -5.78 2.46 13.77
N GLY A 106 -4.71 2.25 13.00
CA GLY A 106 -4.28 0.92 12.60
C GLY A 106 -3.42 0.19 13.63
N PRO A 107 -2.64 -0.83 13.20
CA PRO A 107 -1.95 -1.76 14.09
C PRO A 107 -0.86 -1.12 14.96
N PHE A 108 -0.44 0.11 14.66
CA PHE A 108 0.56 0.85 15.42
C PHE A 108 -0.06 1.96 16.27
N ALA A 109 -1.39 2.06 16.32
CA ALA A 109 -2.09 3.01 17.17
C ALA A 109 -1.75 2.76 18.65
N ARG A 110 -1.43 3.84 19.37
CA ARG A 110 -1.26 3.73 20.82
C ARG A 110 -2.64 3.68 21.48
N PRO A 111 -2.89 2.71 22.36
CA PRO A 111 -4.13 2.73 23.13
C PRO A 111 -4.18 4.03 23.94
N TRP A 112 -5.34 4.67 23.90
CA TRP A 112 -5.59 5.85 24.72
C TRP A 112 -5.36 5.50 26.18
N ARG A 113 -4.40 6.17 26.82
CA ARG A 113 -4.16 6.06 28.27
C ARG A 113 -4.86 7.26 28.89
N GLY A 114 -6.03 6.99 29.47
CA GLY A 114 -6.73 7.95 30.35
C GLY A 114 -5.96 8.24 31.62
#